data_AF-C0D2N6-F1
#
_entry.id   AF-C0D2N6-F1
#
_cell.length_a   1.000
_cell.length_b   1.000
_cell.length_c   1.000
_cell.angle_alpha   90.00
_cell.angle_beta   90.00
_cell.angle_gamma   90.00
#
_symmetry.space_group_name_H-M   'P 1'
#
loop_
_entity.id
_entity.type
_entity.pdbx_description
1 polymer ?
#
loop_
_entity_poly.entity_id
_entity_poly.type
_entity_poly.pdbx_seq_one_letter_code
_entity_poly.pdbx_strand_id
1 'polypeptide(L)'
;MLIGVDHGNKQIKTVHCSPFVSGLQQSITKPFGQSLQYRGNYYTLSNERIPFRKDKTEDDRFFVLTLIAIAEELEARQIGKQELYNIQLPVGLPPAHFGAQAKKFTDYFKRDGIV
;
A
#
# COMPACT_ATOMS: atom_id res chain seq x y z
N MET A 1 15.47 3.21 -5.88
CA MET A 1 15.37 2.01 -5.01
C MET A 1 14.22 1.14 -5.47
N LEU A 2 14.37 -0.17 -5.52
CA LEU A 2 13.29 -1.09 -5.90
C LEU A 2 12.54 -1.56 -4.66
N ILE A 3 11.20 -1.45 -4.66
CA ILE A 3 10.30 -2.05 -3.66
C ILE A 3 9.11 -2.64 -4.40
N GLY A 4 9.00 -3.97 -4.41
CA GLY A 4 7.87 -4.68 -5.00
C GLY A 4 6.75 -4.89 -3.98
N VAL A 5 5.49 -4.66 -4.40
CA VAL A 5 4.32 -4.85 -3.53
C VAL A 5 3.29 -5.75 -4.21
N ASP A 6 3.01 -6.90 -3.59
CA ASP A 6 1.92 -7.80 -4.01
C ASP A 6 0.63 -7.46 -3.27
N HIS A 7 -0.39 -7.04 -4.02
CA HIS A 7 -1.69 -6.67 -3.49
C HIS A 7 -2.64 -7.87 -3.55
N GLY A 8 -2.46 -8.82 -2.65
CA GLY A 8 -3.39 -9.93 -2.46
C GLY A 8 -4.77 -9.45 -2.01
N ASN A 9 -5.78 -10.34 -2.10
CA ASN A 9 -7.14 -10.02 -1.62
C ASN A 9 -7.29 -10.11 -0.10
N LYS A 10 -6.39 -10.84 0.57
CA LYS A 10 -6.39 -11.02 2.03
C LYS A 10 -5.23 -10.28 2.69
N GLN A 11 -4.08 -10.26 2.04
CA GLN A 11 -2.83 -9.76 2.61
C GLN A 11 -2.03 -9.00 1.56
N ILE A 12 -1.27 -8.03 2.04
CA ILE A 12 -0.23 -7.34 1.30
C ILE A 12 1.11 -7.98 1.64
N LYS A 13 2.00 -8.06 0.66
CA LYS A 13 3.32 -8.69 0.81
C LYS A 13 4.38 -7.86 0.14
N THR A 14 5.53 -7.79 0.80
CA THR A 14 6.78 -7.27 0.26
C THR A 14 7.89 -8.28 0.50
N VAL A 15 9.14 -7.91 0.20
CA VAL A 15 10.26 -8.86 0.20
C VAL A 15 10.85 -9.05 1.60
N HIS A 16 10.94 -7.99 2.40
CA HIS A 16 11.66 -7.95 3.68
C HIS A 16 10.73 -7.86 4.89
N CYS A 17 9.42 -7.75 4.68
CA CYS A 17 8.43 -7.60 5.75
C CYS A 17 7.52 -8.83 5.85
N SER A 18 7.06 -9.13 7.07
CA SER A 18 6.01 -10.12 7.28
C SER A 18 4.71 -9.68 6.59
N PRO A 19 3.97 -10.57 5.91
CA PRO A 19 2.69 -10.22 5.30
C PRO A 19 1.71 -9.65 6.32
N PHE A 20 1.05 -8.53 5.98
CA PHE A 20 0.00 -7.95 6.80
C PHE A 20 -1.38 -8.07 6.12
N VAL A 21 -2.44 -8.09 6.93
CA VAL A 21 -3.82 -8.19 6.43
C VAL A 21 -4.17 -6.91 5.67
N SER A 22 -4.87 -7.03 4.54
CA SER A 22 -5.31 -5.89 3.73
C SER A 22 -6.51 -5.17 4.36
N GLY A 23 -6.41 -4.86 5.65
CA GLY A 23 -7.41 -4.19 6.47
C GLY A 23 -6.95 -2.81 6.89
N LEU A 24 -7.82 -1.81 6.80
CA LEU A 24 -7.53 -0.45 7.21
C LEU A 24 -8.65 0.13 8.06
N GLN A 25 -8.27 0.86 9.09
CA GLN A 25 -9.13 1.78 9.81
C GLN A 25 -8.63 3.21 9.58
N GLN A 26 -9.55 4.12 9.29
CA GLN A 26 -9.28 5.54 9.07
C GLN A 26 -9.79 6.36 10.27
N SER A 27 -9.01 7.37 10.67
CA SER A 27 -9.37 8.33 11.71
C SER A 27 -8.89 9.74 11.35
N ILE A 28 -9.64 10.76 11.76
CA ILE A 28 -9.22 12.17 11.67
C ILE A 28 -8.32 12.57 12.85
N THR A 29 -8.42 11.86 13.98
CA THR A 29 -7.55 12.04 15.15
C THR A 29 -6.47 10.98 15.17
N LYS A 30 -5.27 11.35 15.62
CA LYS A 30 -4.15 10.42 15.72
C LYS A 30 -4.50 9.29 16.71
N PRO A 31 -4.55 8.02 16.28
CA PRO A 31 -4.79 6.91 17.17
C PRO A 31 -3.54 6.61 18.02
N PHE A 32 -3.73 5.87 19.10
CA PHE A 32 -2.61 5.33 19.88
C PHE A 32 -1.89 4.24 19.07
N GLY A 33 -0.55 4.27 19.08
CA GLY A 33 0.28 3.28 18.40
C GLY A 33 0.73 3.69 16.99
N GLN A 34 1.20 2.70 16.22
CA GLN A 34 1.74 2.89 14.88
C GLN A 34 0.61 3.24 13.91
N SER A 35 0.78 4.33 13.16
CA SER A 35 -0.17 4.80 12.17
C SER A 35 0.53 5.54 11.03
N LEU A 36 -0.04 5.46 9.84
CA LEU A 36 0.36 6.28 8.69
C LEU A 36 -0.50 7.55 8.66
N GLN A 37 0.12 8.72 8.51
CA GLN A 37 -0.61 9.95 8.21
C GLN A 37 -0.54 10.23 6.70
N TYR A 38 -1.71 10.41 6.06
CA TYR A 38 -1.80 10.76 4.65
C TYR A 38 -3.01 11.66 4.39
N ARG A 39 -2.79 12.78 3.68
CA ARG A 39 -3.84 13.77 3.32
C ARG A 39 -4.76 14.16 4.50
N GLY A 40 -4.17 14.44 5.67
CA GLY A 40 -4.89 14.87 6.87
C GLY A 40 -5.62 13.75 7.62
N ASN A 41 -5.57 12.51 7.16
CA ASN A 41 -6.13 11.34 7.84
C ASN A 41 -5.02 10.46 8.42
N TYR A 42 -5.36 9.73 9.48
CA TYR A 42 -4.55 8.67 10.05
C TYR A 42 -5.11 7.31 9.68
N TYR A 43 -4.22 6.38 9.35
CA TYR A 43 -4.55 5.03 8.95
C TYR A 43 -3.81 4.02 9.82
N THR A 44 -4.53 3.02 10.31
CA THR A 44 -3.99 1.89 11.05
C THR A 44 -4.37 0.58 10.38
N LEU A 45 -3.48 -0.41 10.45
CA LEU A 45 -3.79 -1.75 9.98
C LEU A 45 -4.85 -2.38 10.90
N SER A 46 -5.81 -3.07 10.29
CA SER A 46 -6.80 -3.88 11.02
C SER A 46 -6.60 -5.36 10.72
N ASN A 47 -7.05 -6.22 11.64
CA ASN A 47 -7.03 -7.67 11.47
C ASN A 47 -8.14 -8.18 10.53
N GLU A 48 -9.05 -7.30 10.11
CA GLU A 48 -10.14 -7.62 9.20
C GLU A 48 -9.79 -7.19 7.79
N ARG A 49 -9.79 -8.14 6.84
CA ARG A 49 -9.54 -7.80 5.44
C ARG A 49 -10.61 -6.85 4.92
N ILE A 50 -10.21 -5.93 4.06
CA ILE A 50 -11.14 -5.18 3.21
C ILE A 50 -12.05 -6.19 2.47
N PRO A 51 -13.38 -5.97 2.45
CA PRO A 51 -14.30 -6.78 1.66
C PRO A 51 -13.82 -6.91 0.22
N PHE A 52 -13.92 -8.10 -0.36
CA PHE A 52 -13.48 -8.34 -1.72
C PHE A 52 -14.15 -7.35 -2.67
N ARG A 53 -13.33 -6.66 -3.47
CA ARG A 53 -13.79 -5.82 -4.56
C ARG A 53 -13.17 -6.29 -5.85
N LYS A 54 -13.98 -6.32 -6.90
CA LYS A 54 -13.53 -6.70 -8.23
C LYS A 54 -12.46 -5.74 -8.74
N ASP A 55 -12.63 -4.45 -8.47
CA ASP A 55 -11.70 -3.39 -8.87
C ASP A 55 -11.06 -2.75 -7.62
N LYS A 56 -9.73 -2.83 -7.55
CA LYS A 56 -8.93 -2.32 -6.42
C LYS A 56 -8.60 -0.83 -6.52
N THR A 57 -8.92 -0.21 -7.66
CA THR A 57 -8.64 1.20 -7.94
C THR A 57 -9.81 2.12 -7.66
N GLU A 58 -10.94 1.58 -7.18
CA GLU A 58 -12.16 2.35 -6.89
C GLU A 58 -11.98 3.38 -5.77
N ASP A 59 -11.05 3.12 -4.84
CA ASP A 59 -10.75 4.02 -3.73
C ASP A 59 -9.26 3.96 -3.35
N ASP A 60 -8.87 4.78 -2.37
CA ASP A 60 -7.48 4.99 -1.99
C ASP A 60 -6.94 3.94 -1.00
N ARG A 61 -7.73 2.93 -0.61
CA ARG A 61 -7.30 1.99 0.45
C ARG A 61 -6.10 1.17 0.02
N PHE A 62 -6.08 0.66 -1.21
CA PHE A 62 -4.91 -0.08 -1.70
C PHE A 62 -3.70 0.83 -1.85
N PHE A 63 -3.88 2.09 -2.25
CA PHE A 63 -2.80 3.07 -2.26
C PHE A 63 -2.22 3.33 -0.86
N VAL A 64 -3.06 3.53 0.15
CA VAL A 64 -2.64 3.70 1.54
C VAL A 64 -1.91 2.46 2.06
N LEU A 65 -2.42 1.26 1.75
CA LEU A 65 -1.73 0.00 2.09
C LEU A 65 -0.34 -0.08 1.44
N THR A 66 -0.18 0.41 0.21
CA THR A 66 1.14 0.49 -0.45
C THR A 66 2.07 1.47 0.25
N LEU A 67 1.58 2.62 0.72
CA LEU A 67 2.40 3.56 1.50
C LEU A 67 2.89 2.95 2.82
N ILE A 68 2.03 2.18 3.51
CA ILE A 68 2.43 1.42 4.70
C ILE A 68 3.50 0.39 4.34
N ALA A 69 3.29 -0.39 3.27
CA ALA A 69 4.25 -1.39 2.80
C ALA A 69 5.62 -0.77 2.46
N ILE A 70 5.64 0.39 1.82
CA ILE A 70 6.87 1.15 1.53
C ILE A 70 7.56 1.58 2.83
N ALA A 71 6.81 2.13 3.80
CA ALA A 71 7.37 2.54 5.08
C ALA A 71 7.98 1.37 5.85
N GLU A 72 7.29 0.23 5.92
CA GLU A 72 7.80 -0.98 6.55
C GLU A 72 9.05 -1.52 5.84
N GLU A 73 9.11 -1.48 4.51
CA GLU A 73 10.30 -1.88 3.74
C GLU A 73 11.50 -0.98 4.01
N LEU A 74 11.28 0.34 4.12
CA LEU A 74 12.33 1.29 4.49
C LEU A 74 12.90 0.97 5.88
N GLU A 75 12.03 0.71 6.86
CA GLU A 75 12.43 0.35 8.22
C GLU A 75 13.14 -1.00 8.28
N ALA A 76 12.59 -2.04 7.63
CA ALA A 76 13.16 -3.39 7.61
C ALA A 76 14.55 -3.41 6.96
N ARG A 77 14.77 -2.58 5.95
CA ARG A 77 16.07 -2.40 5.29
C ARG A 77 16.99 -1.40 5.99
N GLN A 78 16.56 -0.83 7.11
CA GLN A 78 17.32 0.16 7.90
C GLN A 78 17.73 1.38 7.06
N ILE A 79 16.87 1.79 6.12
CA ILE A 79 17.08 2.99 5.32
C ILE A 79 16.78 4.21 6.20
N GLY A 80 17.76 5.10 6.34
CA GLY A 80 17.62 6.32 7.12
C GLY A 80 16.56 7.26 6.55
N LYS A 81 16.01 8.12 7.42
CA LYS A 81 14.99 9.12 7.05
C LYS A 81 15.55 10.11 6.02
N GLN A 82 14.78 10.34 4.96
CA GLN A 82 15.08 11.30 3.89
C GLN A 82 13.82 12.10 3.57
N GLU A 83 13.99 13.30 3.00
CA GLU A 83 12.85 14.11 2.53
C GLU A 83 12.17 13.47 1.31
N LEU A 84 12.95 12.84 0.42
CA LEU A 84 12.48 12.25 -0.82
C LEU A 84 13.14 10.90 -1.07
N TYR A 85 12.33 9.90 -1.43
CA TYR A 85 12.79 8.60 -1.87
C TYR A 85 12.39 8.36 -3.32
N ASN A 86 13.36 8.07 -4.19
CA ASN A 86 13.09 7.64 -5.55
C ASN A 86 12.87 6.12 -5.57
N ILE A 87 11.60 5.69 -5.67
CA ILE A 87 11.20 4.29 -5.58
C ILE A 87 10.65 3.80 -6.94
N GLN A 88 11.26 2.75 -7.48
CA GLN A 88 10.66 1.95 -8.52
C GLN A 88 9.71 0.97 -7.84
N LEU A 89 8.43 1.05 -8.19
CA LEU A 89 7.34 0.37 -7.51
C LEU A 89 6.63 -0.65 -8.44
N PRO A 90 7.18 -1.86 -8.65
CA PRO A 90 6.43 -2.94 -9.26
C PRO A 90 5.24 -3.33 -8.38
N VAL A 91 4.04 -3.32 -8.95
CA VAL A 91 2.80 -3.66 -8.24
C VAL A 91 2.17 -4.93 -8.81
N GLY A 92 1.77 -5.84 -7.93
CA GLY A 92 1.13 -7.11 -8.27
C GLY A 92 -0.40 -7.08 -8.13
N LEU A 93 -1.08 -7.84 -8.99
CA LEU A 93 -2.51 -8.15 -8.89
C LEU A 93 -2.70 -9.67 -8.84
N PRO A 94 -3.80 -10.17 -8.24
CA PRO A 94 -4.17 -11.57 -8.35
C PRO A 94 -4.26 -12.01 -9.83
N PRO A 95 -3.80 -13.22 -10.20
CA PRO A 95 -3.76 -13.67 -11.60
C PRO A 95 -5.11 -13.54 -12.33
N ALA A 96 -6.21 -13.82 -11.63
CA ALA A 96 -7.57 -13.72 -12.16
C ALA A 96 -7.99 -12.29 -12.60
N HIS A 97 -7.26 -11.26 -12.16
CA HIS A 97 -7.56 -9.85 -12.47
C HIS A 97 -6.47 -9.18 -13.30
N PHE A 98 -5.29 -9.80 -13.45
CA PHE A 98 -4.14 -9.20 -14.11
C PHE A 98 -4.45 -8.74 -15.53
N GLY A 99 -4.97 -9.63 -16.39
CA GLY A 99 -5.21 -9.33 -17.81
C GLY A 99 -6.20 -8.17 -18.05
N ALA A 100 -7.17 -7.98 -17.15
CA ALA A 100 -8.20 -6.95 -17.30
C ALA A 100 -7.84 -5.62 -16.58
N GLN A 101 -7.01 -5.66 -15.55
CA GLN A 101 -6.81 -4.51 -14.65
C GLN A 101 -5.37 -4.00 -14.59
N ALA A 102 -4.39 -4.70 -15.16
CA ALA A 102 -2.98 -4.31 -15.07
C ALA A 102 -2.73 -2.85 -15.49
N LYS A 103 -3.32 -2.41 -16.61
CA LYS A 103 -3.18 -1.02 -17.07
C LYS A 103 -3.80 -0.05 -16.07
N LYS A 104 -5.06 -0.27 -15.68
CA LYS A 104 -5.78 0.61 -14.74
C LYS A 104 -5.06 0.72 -13.40
N PHE A 105 -4.55 -0.39 -12.88
CA PHE A 105 -3.81 -0.44 -11.63
C PHE A 105 -2.46 0.26 -11.73
N THR A 106 -1.77 0.13 -12.87
CA THR A 106 -0.54 0.89 -13.13
C THR A 106 -0.82 2.39 -13.19
N ASP A 107 -1.86 2.81 -13.90
CA ASP A 107 -2.25 4.22 -14.00
C ASP A 107 -2.67 4.79 -12.64
N TYR A 108 -3.34 3.98 -11.81
CA TYR A 108 -3.72 4.34 -10.43
C TYR A 108 -2.52 4.68 -9.54
N PHE A 109 -1.37 4.00 -9.70
CA PHE A 109 -0.15 4.31 -8.95
C PHE A 109 0.72 5.39 -9.59
N LYS A 110 0.52 5.69 -10.88
CA LYS A 110 1.20 6.77 -11.60
C LYS A 110 0.50 8.13 -11.48
N ARG A 111 -0.62 8.22 -10.75
CA ARG A 111 -1.40 9.46 -10.63
C ARG A 111 -0.68 10.50 -9.76
N ASP A 112 -0.94 11.78 -10.06
CA ASP A 112 -0.59 13.00 -9.30
C ASP A 112 0.68 12.95 -8.44
N GLY A 113 1.81 13.39 -9.03
CA GLY A 113 3.04 13.68 -8.30
C GLY A 113 3.89 12.47 -7.90
N ILE A 114 3.49 11.26 -8.32
CA ILE A 114 4.24 10.01 -8.16
C ILE A 114 4.79 9.64 -9.53
N VAL A 115 6.05 10.04 -9.80
CA VAL A 115 6.75 9.83 -11.08
C VAL A 115 7.90 8.85 -10.89
#